data_AF-G0L329-F1
#
_entry.id   AF-G0L329-F1
#
_cell.length_a   1.000
_cell.length_b   1.000
_cell.length_c   1.000
_cell.angle_alpha   90.00
_cell.angle_beta   90.00
_cell.angle_gamma   90.00
#
_symmetry.space_group_name_H-M   'P 1'
#
loop_
_entity.id
_entity.type
_entity.pdbx_description
1 polymer ?
#
loop_
_entity_poly.entity_id
_entity_poly.type
_entity_poly.pdbx_seq_one_letter_code
_entity_poly.pdbx_strand_id
1 'polypeptide(L)'
;MIRRTSGKFAQNYEAKKYARPKSATDKPDKAADPSAEFRLLQASYLNELVEAAEYKVVTKKKKKLFWTVKEEVVVDNYKDFLKSKTSLVGALNDRAFLMFDDLQNFLKQKGIHITNSLTEEARQKFRTRDEHPILINYQTAKKLAEQLKHLNITDEDLRKADTDNLHQLNESLFEKQRSEVKMFEQAVNEIEKDAILLVRIRD
;
A
#
# COMPACT_ATOMS: atom_id res chain seq x y z
N MET A 1 2.94 7.29 -48.17
CA MET A 1 3.92 6.94 -47.12
C MET A 1 3.21 7.00 -45.77
N ILE A 2 2.77 5.86 -45.23
CA ILE A 2 1.98 5.79 -43.99
C ILE A 2 2.97 5.81 -42.81
N ARG A 3 2.95 6.88 -42.00
CA ARG A 3 3.77 6.98 -40.79
C ARG A 3 3.22 6.02 -39.73
N ARG A 4 3.95 4.92 -39.49
CA ARG A 4 3.78 4.05 -38.33
C ARG A 4 4.18 4.84 -37.08
N THR A 5 3.21 5.35 -36.33
CA THR A 5 3.45 5.79 -34.95
C THR A 5 3.73 4.55 -34.11
N SER A 6 4.98 4.42 -33.67
CA SER A 6 5.48 3.31 -32.86
C SER A 6 4.67 3.20 -31.55
N GLY A 7 4.30 1.96 -31.19
CA GLY A 7 3.50 1.64 -29.99
C GLY A 7 4.08 2.11 -28.65
N LYS A 8 5.31 2.66 -28.63
CA LYS A 8 5.93 3.28 -27.46
C LYS A 8 5.34 4.65 -27.10
N PHE A 9 4.74 5.37 -28.04
CA PHE A 9 4.12 6.68 -27.76
C PHE A 9 2.79 6.56 -27.02
N ALA A 10 1.95 5.58 -27.38
CA ALA A 10 0.67 5.32 -26.71
C ALA A 10 0.89 4.85 -25.26
N GLN A 11 1.84 3.95 -25.04
CA GLN A 11 2.21 3.48 -23.69
C GLN A 11 2.72 4.62 -22.79
N ASN A 12 3.53 5.53 -23.33
CA ASN A 12 4.02 6.70 -22.59
C ASN A 12 2.95 7.77 -22.35
N TYR A 13 1.93 7.86 -23.20
CA TYR A 13 0.81 8.80 -23.02
C TYR A 13 -0.16 8.29 -21.96
N GLU A 14 -0.45 6.98 -21.93
CA GLU A 14 -1.25 6.36 -20.87
C GLU A 14 -0.53 6.45 -19.52
N ALA A 15 0.77 6.13 -19.44
CA ALA A 15 1.52 6.27 -18.18
C ALA A 15 1.56 7.72 -17.64
N LYS A 16 1.61 8.72 -18.53
CA LYS A 16 1.61 10.15 -18.14
C LYS A 16 0.24 10.69 -17.74
N LYS A 17 -0.86 10.07 -18.17
CA LYS A 17 -2.22 10.47 -17.74
C LYS A 17 -2.44 10.27 -16.25
N TYR A 18 -1.74 9.30 -15.66
CA TYR A 18 -1.99 8.88 -14.28
C TYR A 18 -0.89 9.28 -13.30
N ALA A 19 0.27 9.75 -13.78
CA ALA A 19 1.38 10.15 -12.90
C ALA A 19 1.01 11.33 -11.99
N ARG A 20 1.33 11.22 -10.69
CA ARG A 20 1.17 12.30 -9.71
C ARG A 20 1.85 13.59 -10.20
N PRO A 21 1.11 14.70 -10.42
CA PRO A 21 1.75 15.97 -10.74
C PRO A 21 2.44 16.55 -9.51
N LYS A 22 3.64 17.10 -9.72
CA LYS A 22 4.47 17.69 -8.66
C LYS A 22 3.75 18.89 -8.03
N SER A 23 3.22 18.74 -6.81
CA SER A 23 2.75 19.87 -6.01
C SER A 23 3.92 20.43 -5.21
N ALA A 24 4.35 21.65 -5.52
CA ALA A 24 5.29 22.41 -4.71
C ALA A 24 4.57 22.95 -3.47
N THR A 25 4.50 22.18 -2.38
CA THR A 25 4.26 22.66 -1.00
C THR A 25 4.32 21.49 -0.03
N ASP A 26 5.53 21.08 0.37
CA ASP A 26 5.71 20.27 1.57
C ASP A 26 6.20 21.18 2.69
N LYS A 27 5.42 21.27 3.77
CA LYS A 27 5.87 21.79 5.07
C LYS A 27 6.13 20.59 5.99
N PRO A 28 7.26 20.54 6.74
CA PRO A 28 7.52 19.56 7.79
C PRO A 28 6.82 20.04 9.09
N ASP A 29 6.52 19.26 10.13
CA ASP A 29 6.78 17.87 10.49
C ASP A 29 5.44 17.25 10.94
N LYS A 30 5.03 16.14 10.31
CA LYS A 30 4.08 15.21 10.91
C LYS A 30 4.90 14.06 11.46
N ALA A 31 4.44 13.46 12.57
CA ALA A 31 4.94 12.17 13.02
C ALA A 31 5.10 11.27 11.78
N ALA A 32 6.29 10.65 11.64
CA ALA A 32 6.62 9.87 10.46
C ALA A 32 5.45 8.94 10.15
N ASP A 33 4.88 9.08 8.96
CA ASP A 33 3.75 8.27 8.56
C ASP A 33 4.13 6.77 8.66
N PRO A 34 3.20 5.88 9.04
CA PRO A 34 3.47 4.45 9.18
C PRO A 34 4.00 3.86 7.87
N SER A 35 4.94 2.92 7.95
CA SER A 35 5.48 2.23 6.76
C SER A 35 4.42 1.34 6.11
N ALA A 36 3.53 0.77 6.93
CA ALA A 36 2.31 0.13 6.48
C ALA A 36 1.14 0.34 7.45
N GLU A 37 -0.07 0.33 6.91
CA GLU A 37 -1.32 0.27 7.66
C GLU A 37 -2.09 -1.00 7.27
N PHE A 38 -2.62 -1.68 8.27
CA PHE A 38 -3.49 -2.85 8.13
C PHE A 38 -4.93 -2.42 8.32
N ARG A 39 -5.73 -2.47 7.25
CA ARG A 39 -7.11 -1.97 7.24
C ARG A 39 -8.09 -3.01 6.76
N LEU A 40 -9.22 -3.14 7.44
CA LEU A 40 -10.34 -3.96 6.97
C LEU A 40 -11.21 -3.16 6.01
N LEU A 41 -11.53 -3.77 4.89
CA LEU A 41 -12.39 -3.24 3.83
C LEU A 41 -13.48 -4.27 3.53
N GLN A 42 -14.74 -3.87 3.51
CA GLN A 42 -15.81 -4.75 3.03
C GLN A 42 -15.61 -5.01 1.52
N ALA A 43 -15.73 -6.27 1.09
CA ALA A 43 -15.46 -6.67 -0.29
C ALA A 43 -16.34 -5.93 -1.31
N SER A 44 -17.55 -5.53 -0.92
CA SER A 44 -18.45 -4.73 -1.75
C SER A 44 -17.88 -3.36 -2.14
N TYR A 45 -16.96 -2.80 -1.37
CA TYR A 45 -16.33 -1.50 -1.61
C TYR A 45 -15.04 -1.59 -2.43
N LEU A 46 -14.65 -2.77 -2.94
CA LEU A 46 -13.42 -2.94 -3.70
C LEU A 46 -13.38 -2.06 -4.96
N ASN A 47 -14.49 -1.96 -5.69
CA ASN A 47 -14.55 -1.13 -6.89
C ASN A 47 -14.40 0.36 -6.54
N GLU A 48 -15.06 0.81 -5.47
CA GLU A 48 -14.92 2.19 -4.99
C GLU A 48 -13.48 2.51 -4.54
N LEU A 49 -12.78 1.54 -3.91
CA LEU A 49 -11.36 1.69 -3.57
C LEU A 49 -10.52 1.92 -4.83
N VAL A 50 -10.73 1.09 -5.86
CA VAL A 50 -9.99 1.16 -7.12
C VAL A 50 -10.25 2.47 -7.85
N GLU A 51 -11.49 2.99 -7.81
CA GLU A 51 -11.82 4.32 -8.34
C GLU A 51 -11.24 5.46 -7.51
N ALA A 52 -11.21 5.32 -6.18
CA ALA A 52 -10.63 6.32 -5.28
C ALA A 52 -9.11 6.39 -5.40
N ALA A 53 -8.46 5.31 -5.83
CA ALA A 53 -7.03 5.26 -6.09
C ALA A 53 -6.62 6.15 -7.28
N GLU A 54 -7.52 6.39 -8.23
CA GLU A 54 -7.25 7.22 -9.41
C GLU A 54 -7.27 8.71 -9.07
N TYR A 55 -6.22 9.43 -9.45
CA TYR A 55 -6.19 10.89 -9.35
C TYR A 55 -7.19 11.50 -10.32
N LYS A 56 -8.20 12.22 -9.81
CA LYS A 56 -9.19 12.90 -10.65
C LYS A 56 -8.79 14.35 -10.89
N VAL A 57 -8.64 14.75 -12.15
CA VAL A 57 -8.43 16.16 -12.52
C VAL A 57 -9.81 16.80 -12.72
N VAL A 58 -10.11 17.81 -11.91
CA VAL A 58 -11.35 18.61 -12.04
C VAL A 58 -11.02 20.03 -12.44
N THR A 59 -11.77 20.57 -13.41
CA THR A 59 -11.64 21.97 -13.80
C THR A 59 -12.49 22.84 -12.86
N LYS A 60 -11.86 23.58 -11.96
CA LYS A 60 -12.52 24.57 -11.11
C LYS A 60 -12.49 25.94 -11.78
N LYS A 61 -13.61 26.65 -11.74
CA LYS A 61 -13.68 28.06 -12.15
C LYS A 61 -13.24 28.93 -10.98
N LYS A 62 -12.11 29.62 -11.14
CA LYS A 62 -11.60 30.59 -10.15
C LYS A 62 -11.85 31.99 -10.66
N LYS A 63 -12.65 32.77 -9.92
CA LYS A 63 -12.82 34.19 -10.19
C LYS A 63 -11.55 34.94 -9.77
N LYS A 64 -10.91 35.62 -10.71
CA LYS A 64 -9.99 36.73 -10.44
C LYS A 64 -10.75 38.05 -10.68
N LEU A 65 -10.22 39.17 -10.16
CA LEU A 65 -10.91 40.46 -10.05
C LEU A 65 -11.75 40.89 -11.28
N PHE A 66 -11.36 40.53 -12.52
CA PHE A 66 -12.11 40.88 -13.73
C PHE A 66 -12.33 39.73 -14.74
N TRP A 67 -11.94 38.49 -14.42
CA TRP A 67 -12.16 37.35 -15.33
C TRP A 67 -12.19 36.02 -14.59
N THR A 68 -12.83 35.01 -15.20
CA THR A 68 -12.85 33.64 -14.67
C THR A 68 -11.77 32.81 -15.35
N VAL A 69 -10.82 32.30 -14.58
CA VAL A 69 -9.81 31.35 -15.07
C VAL A 69 -10.30 29.94 -14.77
N LYS A 70 -10.16 29.03 -15.72
CA LYS A 70 -10.29 27.58 -15.49
C LYS A 70 -8.97 27.08 -14.90
N GLU A 71 -9.00 26.58 -13.68
CA GLU A 71 -7.86 25.98 -12.99
C GLU A 71 -8.10 24.47 -12.92
N GLU A 72 -7.15 23.68 -13.40
CA GLU A 72 -7.18 22.23 -13.20
C GLU A 72 -6.67 21.91 -11.80
N VAL A 73 -7.47 21.21 -11.01
CA VAL A 73 -7.15 20.81 -9.65
C VAL A 73 -7.19 19.30 -9.59
N VAL A 74 -6.12 18.70 -9.06
CA VAL A 74 -6.10 17.27 -8.75
C VAL A 74 -6.83 17.03 -7.44
N VAL A 75 -7.79 16.13 -7.47
CA VAL A 75 -8.52 15.65 -6.31
C VAL A 75 -8.05 14.23 -6.02
N ASP A 76 -7.47 14.04 -4.84
CA ASP A 76 -7.10 12.72 -4.32
C ASP A 76 -8.13 12.31 -3.26
N ASN A 77 -9.09 11.47 -3.67
CA ASN A 77 -10.15 10.97 -2.78
C ASN A 77 -9.70 9.75 -1.96
N TYR A 78 -8.50 9.23 -2.21
CA TYR A 78 -8.06 7.97 -1.63
C TYR A 78 -7.99 8.02 -0.11
N LYS A 79 -7.41 9.09 0.45
CA LYS A 79 -7.31 9.26 1.91
C LYS A 79 -8.69 9.38 2.58
N ASP A 80 -9.63 10.04 1.92
CA ASP A 80 -10.99 10.19 2.43
C ASP A 80 -11.78 8.89 2.33
N PHE A 81 -11.56 8.11 1.26
CA PHE A 81 -12.08 6.76 1.12
C PHE A 81 -11.56 5.85 2.25
N LEU A 82 -10.24 5.82 2.47
CA LEU A 82 -9.64 5.03 3.53
C LEU A 82 -10.24 5.37 4.91
N LYS A 83 -10.45 6.65 5.20
CA LYS A 83 -11.06 7.07 6.49
C LYS A 83 -12.52 6.68 6.63
N SER A 84 -13.29 6.65 5.54
CA SER A 84 -14.75 6.50 5.58
C SER A 84 -15.24 5.08 5.33
N LYS A 85 -14.45 4.26 4.63
CA LYS A 85 -14.84 2.93 4.15
C LYS A 85 -13.96 1.79 4.64
N THR A 86 -12.93 2.10 5.42
CA THR A 86 -12.05 1.09 6.03
C THR A 86 -11.89 1.31 7.52
N SER A 87 -11.61 0.23 8.24
CA SER A 87 -11.27 0.27 9.67
C SER A 87 -9.81 -0.08 9.87
N LEU A 88 -9.07 0.76 10.60
CA LEU A 88 -7.67 0.49 10.94
C LEU A 88 -7.60 -0.57 12.04
N VAL A 89 -6.82 -1.62 11.81
CA VAL A 89 -6.58 -2.73 12.75
C VAL A 89 -5.18 -2.65 13.35
N GLY A 90 -4.20 -2.22 12.56
CA GLY A 90 -2.83 -2.05 13.02
C GLY A 90 -2.01 -1.18 12.09
N ALA A 91 -0.84 -0.75 12.55
CA ALA A 91 0.08 0.07 11.78
C ALA A 91 1.52 -0.18 12.23
N LEU A 92 2.43 -0.24 11.25
CA LEU A 92 3.86 -0.36 11.51
C LEU A 92 4.47 1.04 11.70
N ASN A 93 4.51 1.50 12.94
CA ASN A 93 4.93 2.86 13.31
C ASN A 93 6.40 2.95 13.73
N ASP A 94 6.92 1.89 14.33
CA ASP A 94 8.22 1.90 15.03
C ASP A 94 9.38 1.31 14.21
N ARG A 95 9.11 0.99 12.93
CA ARG A 95 10.04 0.55 11.87
C ARG A 95 11.12 -0.42 12.37
N ALA A 96 10.72 -1.55 12.94
CA ALA A 96 11.66 -2.63 13.26
C ALA A 96 12.07 -3.40 12.01
N PHE A 97 11.09 -3.69 11.14
CA PHE A 97 11.34 -3.85 9.71
C PHE A 97 11.38 -2.46 9.05
N LEU A 98 12.38 -2.23 8.19
CA LEU A 98 12.56 -0.94 7.52
C LEU A 98 11.36 -0.62 6.62
N MET A 99 10.91 -1.61 5.85
CA MET A 99 9.73 -1.57 4.98
C MET A 99 8.86 -2.82 5.15
N PHE A 100 7.60 -2.76 4.71
CA PHE A 100 6.74 -3.94 4.71
C PHE A 100 7.29 -5.07 3.84
N ASP A 101 7.95 -4.72 2.72
CA ASP A 101 8.61 -5.68 1.84
C ASP A 101 9.65 -6.53 2.57
N ASP A 102 10.32 -5.98 3.60
CA ASP A 102 11.27 -6.74 4.41
C ASP A 102 10.58 -7.77 5.29
N LEU A 103 9.44 -7.40 5.88
CA LEU A 103 8.58 -8.33 6.60
C LEU A 103 8.10 -9.43 5.64
N GLN A 104 7.70 -9.09 4.40
CA GLN A 104 7.30 -10.07 3.40
C GLN A 104 8.45 -11.02 3.05
N ASN A 105 9.66 -10.49 2.87
CA ASN A 105 10.85 -11.28 2.56
C ASN A 105 11.21 -12.22 3.70
N PHE A 106 11.14 -11.74 4.95
CA PHE A 106 11.32 -12.58 6.14
C PHE A 106 10.30 -13.73 6.17
N LEU A 107 9.01 -13.44 6.01
CA LEU A 107 7.97 -14.48 5.97
C LEU A 107 8.18 -15.47 4.82
N LYS A 108 8.65 -14.99 3.67
CA LYS A 108 8.99 -15.84 2.52
C LYS A 108 10.14 -16.80 2.83
N GLN A 109 11.16 -16.38 3.56
CA GLN A 109 12.24 -17.27 4.04
C GLN A 109 11.70 -18.37 4.96
N LYS A 110 10.58 -18.11 5.64
CA LYS A 110 9.84 -19.07 6.45
C LYS A 110 8.83 -19.91 5.67
N GLY A 111 8.82 -19.81 4.33
CA GLY A 111 7.91 -20.53 3.45
C GLY A 111 6.48 -19.96 3.42
N ILE A 112 6.27 -18.78 4.01
CA ILE A 112 4.97 -18.11 4.04
C ILE A 112 4.93 -17.06 2.94
N HIS A 113 4.05 -17.27 1.96
CA HIS A 113 3.93 -16.40 0.80
C HIS A 113 2.67 -15.53 0.90
N ILE A 114 2.85 -14.23 1.10
CA ILE A 114 1.75 -13.28 1.01
C ILE A 114 1.39 -13.10 -0.47
N THR A 115 0.20 -13.54 -0.84
CA THR A 115 -0.30 -13.41 -2.22
C THR A 115 -1.23 -12.20 -2.33
N ASN A 116 -0.90 -11.29 -3.24
CA ASN A 116 -1.73 -10.13 -3.52
C ASN A 116 -2.91 -10.52 -4.43
N SER A 117 -4.13 -10.27 -3.96
CA SER A 117 -5.37 -10.59 -4.66
C SER A 117 -5.84 -9.49 -5.63
N LEU A 118 -5.03 -8.45 -5.89
CA LEU A 118 -5.37 -7.40 -6.86
C LEU A 118 -5.52 -7.95 -8.29
N THR A 119 -6.60 -7.54 -8.96
CA THR A 119 -6.77 -7.67 -10.42
C THR A 119 -5.73 -6.82 -11.16
N GLU A 120 -5.41 -7.17 -12.41
CA GLU A 120 -4.44 -6.41 -13.22
C GLU A 120 -4.86 -4.95 -13.42
N GLU A 121 -6.15 -4.69 -13.59
CA GLU A 121 -6.69 -3.33 -13.68
C GLU A 121 -6.43 -2.52 -12.40
N ALA A 122 -6.69 -3.12 -11.24
CA ALA A 122 -6.44 -2.46 -9.96
C ALA A 122 -4.95 -2.18 -9.76
N ARG A 123 -4.06 -3.13 -10.14
CA ARG A 123 -2.61 -2.93 -10.11
C ARG A 123 -2.18 -1.72 -10.95
N GLN A 124 -2.72 -1.56 -12.15
CA GLN A 124 -2.39 -0.42 -13.01
C GLN A 124 -2.79 0.93 -12.42
N LYS A 125 -3.96 1.00 -11.79
CA LYS A 125 -4.43 2.21 -11.10
C LYS A 125 -3.55 2.55 -9.89
N PHE A 126 -3.16 1.54 -9.09
CA PHE A 126 -2.27 1.74 -7.94
C PHE A 126 -0.82 2.06 -8.30
N ARG A 127 -0.28 1.56 -9.43
CA ARG A 127 1.10 1.85 -9.89
C ARG A 127 1.46 3.33 -10.01
N THR A 128 0.45 4.19 -10.06
CA THR A 128 0.61 5.63 -10.30
C THR A 128 0.61 6.44 -9.01
N ARG A 129 0.37 5.77 -7.88
CA ARG A 129 0.44 6.30 -6.54
C ARG A 129 1.80 5.97 -5.91
N ASP A 130 2.18 6.76 -4.93
CA ASP A 130 3.33 6.48 -4.05
C ASP A 130 2.97 5.44 -2.96
N GLU A 131 1.84 4.75 -3.11
CA GLU A 131 1.31 3.79 -2.16
C GLU A 131 0.88 2.53 -2.91
N HIS A 132 1.44 1.39 -2.52
CA HIS A 132 1.24 0.11 -3.20
C HIS A 132 0.49 -0.85 -2.28
N PRO A 133 -0.83 -0.97 -2.41
CA PRO A 133 -1.57 -1.83 -1.51
C PRO A 133 -1.45 -3.31 -1.87
N ILE A 134 -1.57 -4.15 -0.85
CA ILE A 134 -1.80 -5.58 -0.97
C ILE A 134 -3.21 -5.88 -0.47
N LEU A 135 -3.97 -6.62 -1.27
CA LEU A 135 -5.30 -7.08 -0.89
C LEU A 135 -5.26 -8.57 -0.55
N ILE A 136 -5.69 -8.90 0.67
CA ILE A 136 -5.79 -10.26 1.16
C ILE A 136 -7.27 -10.55 1.43
N ASN A 137 -7.89 -11.36 0.57
CA ASN A 137 -9.27 -11.78 0.78
C ASN A 137 -9.38 -12.82 1.90
N TYR A 138 -10.60 -13.09 2.37
CA TYR A 138 -10.87 -14.06 3.44
C TYR A 138 -10.28 -15.47 3.22
N GLN A 139 -10.33 -16.02 2.00
CA GLN A 139 -9.82 -17.36 1.75
C GLN A 139 -8.29 -17.42 1.86
N THR A 140 -7.62 -16.41 1.33
CA THR A 140 -6.17 -16.25 1.46
C THR A 140 -5.77 -15.97 2.90
N ALA A 141 -6.54 -15.13 3.60
CA ALA A 141 -6.36 -14.81 5.01
C ALA A 141 -6.38 -16.06 5.89
N LYS A 142 -7.37 -16.95 5.70
CA LYS A 142 -7.43 -18.21 6.46
C LYS A 142 -6.20 -19.09 6.26
N LYS A 143 -5.71 -19.21 5.02
CA LYS A 143 -4.50 -19.99 4.73
C LYS A 143 -3.28 -19.37 5.41
N LEU A 144 -3.15 -18.05 5.35
CA LEU A 144 -2.07 -17.31 6.01
C LEU A 144 -2.15 -17.42 7.53
N ALA A 145 -3.34 -17.31 8.12
CA ALA A 145 -3.56 -17.45 9.56
C ALA A 145 -3.08 -18.80 10.08
N GLU A 146 -3.43 -19.90 9.41
CA GLU A 146 -2.95 -21.24 9.77
C GLU A 146 -1.42 -21.37 9.64
N GLN A 147 -0.82 -20.77 8.61
CA GLN A 147 0.64 -20.76 8.44
C GLN A 147 1.34 -19.94 9.54
N LEU A 148 0.80 -18.78 9.90
CA LEU A 148 1.35 -17.87 10.90
C LEU A 148 1.20 -18.41 12.33
N LYS A 149 0.10 -19.12 12.63
CA LYS A 149 -0.15 -19.73 13.93
C LYS A 149 0.96 -20.70 14.37
N HIS A 150 1.60 -21.36 13.40
CA HIS A 150 2.68 -22.31 13.62
C HIS A 150 4.08 -21.70 13.45
N LEU A 151 4.17 -20.40 13.18
CA LEU A 151 5.43 -19.73 12.95
C LEU A 151 6.20 -19.56 14.27
N ASN A 152 7.38 -20.17 14.34
CA ASN A 152 8.36 -19.93 15.39
C ASN A 152 9.47 -18.98 14.88
N ILE A 153 9.75 -17.90 15.62
CA ILE A 153 10.70 -16.85 15.24
C ILE A 153 11.83 -16.81 16.28
N THR A 154 12.98 -17.37 15.93
CA THR A 154 14.18 -17.36 16.78
C THR A 154 15.05 -16.14 16.50
N ASP A 155 15.95 -15.78 17.43
CA ASP A 155 16.89 -14.67 17.21
C ASP A 155 17.80 -14.93 16.01
N GLU A 156 18.17 -16.19 15.77
CA GLU A 156 19.02 -16.58 14.64
C GLU A 156 18.31 -16.35 13.29
N ASP A 157 16.99 -16.54 13.25
CA ASP A 157 16.20 -16.26 12.05
C ASP A 157 16.21 -14.77 11.71
N LEU A 158 16.06 -13.92 12.74
CA LEU A 158 16.07 -12.46 12.58
C LEU A 158 17.46 -11.96 12.22
N ARG A 159 18.51 -12.48 12.88
CA ARG A 159 19.91 -12.18 12.55
C ARG A 159 20.24 -12.53 11.10
N LYS A 160 19.79 -13.69 10.62
CA LYS A 160 19.97 -14.11 9.24
C LYS A 160 19.23 -13.18 8.27
N ALA A 161 17.98 -12.84 8.56
CA ALA A 161 17.20 -11.92 7.75
C ALA A 161 17.84 -10.52 7.68
N ASP A 162 18.37 -10.03 8.80
CA ASP A 162 19.06 -8.74 8.88
C ASP A 162 20.33 -8.71 8.03
N THR A 163 21.12 -9.80 8.12
CA THR A 163 22.38 -9.96 7.37
C THR A 163 22.13 -10.11 5.87
N ASP A 164 21.11 -10.87 5.49
CA ASP A 164 20.82 -11.17 4.09
C ASP A 164 20.15 -10.00 3.35
N ASN A 165 19.40 -9.11 4.04
CA ASN A 165 18.57 -8.09 3.38
C ASN A 165 18.50 -6.70 4.04
N LEU A 166 18.62 -6.55 5.36
CA LEU A 166 18.27 -5.28 6.04
C LEU A 166 19.47 -4.33 6.27
N HIS A 167 20.68 -4.70 5.81
CA HIS A 167 21.90 -3.88 5.83
C HIS A 167 22.37 -3.33 7.20
N GLN A 168 21.62 -3.54 8.29
CA GLN A 168 21.98 -3.16 9.65
C GLN A 168 21.64 -4.31 10.61
N LEU A 169 22.66 -4.97 11.13
CA LEU A 169 22.50 -5.88 12.26
C LEU A 169 22.13 -5.07 13.50
N ASN A 170 20.90 -5.20 13.97
CA ASN A 170 20.48 -4.53 15.19
C ASN A 170 19.62 -5.45 16.07
N GLU A 171 20.30 -6.28 16.87
CA GLU A 171 19.66 -7.23 17.79
C GLU A 171 18.72 -6.54 18.80
N SER A 172 18.91 -5.23 19.06
CA SER A 172 17.98 -4.46 19.91
C SER A 172 16.59 -4.26 19.29
N LEU A 173 16.40 -4.59 18.01
CA LEU A 173 15.12 -4.52 17.30
C LEU A 173 14.37 -5.85 17.24
N PHE A 174 14.96 -6.98 17.64
CA PHE A 174 14.36 -8.30 17.47
C PHE A 174 12.98 -8.46 18.13
N GLU A 175 12.85 -7.94 19.36
CA GLU A 175 11.54 -7.95 20.05
C GLU A 175 10.49 -7.13 19.29
N LYS A 176 10.90 -6.00 18.68
CA LYS A 176 9.99 -5.20 17.86
C LYS A 176 9.65 -5.89 16.55
N GLN A 177 10.62 -6.52 15.88
CA GLN A 177 10.38 -7.30 14.65
C GLN A 177 9.39 -8.45 14.92
N ARG A 178 9.55 -9.19 16.02
CA ARG A 178 8.56 -10.20 16.47
C ARG A 178 7.18 -9.58 16.67
N SER A 179 7.11 -8.43 17.35
CA SER A 179 5.86 -7.71 17.58
C SER A 179 5.19 -7.28 16.27
N GLU A 180 5.95 -6.84 15.27
CA GLU A 180 5.41 -6.45 13.96
C GLU A 180 4.85 -7.66 13.19
N VAL A 181 5.52 -8.83 13.25
CA VAL A 181 4.96 -10.07 12.70
C VAL A 181 3.68 -10.48 13.43
N LYS A 182 3.64 -10.35 14.76
CA LYS A 182 2.43 -10.62 15.55
C LYS A 182 1.28 -9.66 15.23
N MET A 183 1.58 -8.39 14.99
CA MET A 183 0.56 -7.43 14.55
C MET A 183 -0.01 -7.79 13.18
N PHE A 184 0.84 -8.21 12.24
CA PHE A 184 0.38 -8.70 10.94
C PHE A 184 -0.48 -9.97 11.09
N GLU A 185 -0.05 -10.92 11.93
CA GLU A 185 -0.84 -12.12 12.26
C GLU A 185 -2.21 -11.76 12.84
N GLN A 186 -2.29 -10.81 13.78
CA GLN A 186 -3.55 -10.33 14.33
C GLN A 186 -4.45 -9.74 13.24
N ALA A 187 -3.91 -8.86 12.41
CA ALA A 187 -4.66 -8.24 11.32
C ALA A 187 -5.20 -9.27 10.31
N VAL A 188 -4.44 -10.33 10.02
CA VAL A 188 -4.89 -11.44 9.15
C VAL A 188 -6.02 -12.25 9.81
N ASN A 189 -5.95 -12.46 11.12
CA ASN A 189 -6.97 -13.21 11.88
C ASN A 189 -8.29 -12.45 12.06
N GLU A 190 -8.29 -11.12 11.99
CA GLU A 190 -9.49 -10.29 12.12
C GLU A 190 -10.38 -10.28 10.86
N ILE A 191 -9.94 -10.89 9.76
CA ILE A 191 -10.67 -10.83 8.48
C ILE A 191 -11.91 -11.73 8.52
N GLU A 192 -13.07 -11.11 8.35
CA GLU A 192 -14.36 -11.78 8.21
C GLU A 192 -14.65 -12.24 6.77
N LYS A 193 -15.69 -13.08 6.59
CA LYS A 193 -16.00 -13.76 5.32
C LYS A 193 -16.15 -12.82 4.12
N ASP A 194 -16.75 -11.66 4.35
CA ASP A 194 -17.05 -10.67 3.32
C ASP A 194 -16.09 -9.45 3.38
N ALA A 195 -14.95 -9.61 4.05
CA ALA A 195 -13.94 -8.59 4.21
C ALA A 195 -12.64 -8.90 3.44
N ILE A 196 -11.87 -7.86 3.21
CA ILE A 196 -10.54 -7.85 2.61
C ILE A 196 -9.63 -7.11 3.60
N LEU A 197 -8.47 -7.66 3.88
CA LEU A 197 -7.39 -6.89 4.49
C LEU A 197 -6.65 -6.13 3.39
N LEU A 198 -6.79 -4.81 3.46
CA LEU A 198 -6.01 -3.83 2.74
C LEU A 198 -4.75 -3.54 3.55
N VAL A 199 -3.61 -4.07 3.09
CA VAL A 199 -2.31 -3.64 3.57
C VAL A 199 -1.87 -2.47 2.71
N ARG A 200 -1.97 -1.25 3.24
CA ARG A 200 -1.49 -0.06 2.56
C ARG A 200 -0.01 0.10 2.87
N ILE A 201 0.84 0.00 1.84
CA ILE A 201 2.29 0.18 1.93
C ILE A 201 2.63 1.54 1.33
N ARG A 202 3.53 2.29 1.96
CA ARG A 202 4.07 3.53 1.40
C ARG A 202 5.50 3.30 0.94
N ASP A 203 5.86 3.94 -0.17
CA ASP A 203 7.26 4.04 -0.63
C ASP A 203 8.12 4.91 0.30
#